data_AF-A7B260-F1
#
_entry.id   AF-A7B260-F1
#
_cell.length_a   1.000
_cell.length_b   1.000
_cell.length_c   1.000
_cell.angle_alpha   90.00
_cell.angle_beta   90.00
_cell.angle_gamma   90.00
#
_symmetry.space_group_name_H-M   'P 1'
#
loop_
_entity.id
_entity.type
_entity.pdbx_description
1 polymer ?
#
loop_
_entity_poly.entity_id
_entity_poly.type
_entity_poly.pdbx_seq_one_letter_code
_entity_poly.pdbx_strand_id
1 'polypeptide(L)'
;MNGIWKFQYSVNAKKRPVSFYENDYDISEFDEVQVPQHIELAGYDKIHYINTMYPWEGHEYRRPAGTCNHIGEGMFSEASYNPTGSYVRFF
;
A
#
# COMPACT_ATOMS: atom_id res chain seq x y z
N MET A 1 -6.76 7.61 18.35
CA MET A 1 -5.28 7.70 18.42
C MET A 1 -4.78 8.56 17.27
N ASN A 2 -4.75 9.88 17.48
CA ASN A 2 -4.22 10.84 16.50
C ASN A 2 -2.75 11.11 16.83
N GLY A 3 -1.98 11.61 15.86
CA GLY A 3 -0.59 11.98 16.05
C GLY A 3 0.34 11.32 15.04
N ILE A 4 1.63 11.28 15.38
CA ILE A 4 2.68 10.75 14.51
C ILE A 4 2.77 9.23 14.69
N TRP A 5 2.84 8.51 13.58
CA TRP A 5 3.03 7.05 13.51
C TRP A 5 4.27 6.73 12.68
N LYS A 6 4.93 5.62 12.99
CA LYS A 6 5.99 5.07 12.12
C LYS A 6 5.35 4.48 10.88
N PHE A 7 5.91 4.78 9.71
CA PHE A 7 5.33 4.48 8.42
C PHE A 7 6.38 3.97 7.44
N GLN A 8 6.02 2.93 6.69
CA GLN A 8 6.83 2.41 5.58
C GLN A 8 5.97 2.30 4.34
N TYR A 9 6.39 2.99 3.27
CA TYR A 9 5.82 2.81 1.94
C TYR A 9 6.45 1.63 1.21
N SER A 10 5.63 0.88 0.47
CA SER A 10 6.05 -0.20 -0.42
C SER A 10 5.30 -0.14 -1.73
N VAL A 11 6.02 -0.24 -2.85
CA VAL A 11 5.42 -0.14 -4.19
C VAL A 11 4.43 -1.27 -4.50
N ASN A 12 4.50 -2.39 -3.78
CA ASN A 12 3.56 -3.51 -3.87
C ASN A 12 3.52 -4.33 -2.58
N ALA A 13 2.50 -5.19 -2.47
CA ALA A 13 2.28 -6.03 -1.31
C ALA A 13 3.45 -6.99 -1.03
N LYS A 14 4.18 -7.45 -2.05
CA LYS A 14 5.30 -8.40 -1.88
C LYS A 14 6.56 -7.76 -1.30
N LYS A 15 6.75 -6.45 -1.52
CA LYS A 15 7.90 -5.69 -1.03
C LYS A 15 7.71 -5.12 0.37
N ARG A 16 6.52 -5.25 0.95
CA ARG A 16 6.27 -4.77 2.31
C ARG A 16 7.09 -5.58 3.33
N PRO A 17 7.54 -4.95 4.43
CA PRO A 17 8.14 -5.70 5.53
C PRO A 17 7.07 -6.61 6.13
N VAL A 18 7.23 -7.93 6.06
CA VAL A 18 6.17 -8.88 6.45
C VAL A 18 6.03 -8.96 7.97
N SER A 19 7.16 -9.02 8.68
CA SER A 19 7.23 -9.18 10.14
C SER A 19 7.18 -7.86 10.92
N PHE A 20 6.80 -6.74 10.30
CA PHE A 20 6.77 -5.42 10.94
C PHE A 20 5.83 -5.30 12.15
N TYR A 21 4.91 -6.25 12.31
CA TYR A 21 3.97 -6.32 13.41
C TYR A 21 4.57 -6.97 14.67
N GLU A 22 5.75 -7.60 14.56
CA GLU A 22 6.43 -8.23 15.68
C GLU A 22 7.09 -7.16 16.56
N ASN A 23 7.03 -7.33 17.89
CA ASN A 23 7.53 -6.32 18.84
C ASN A 23 9.04 -6.05 18.70
N ASP A 24 9.81 -7.06 18.26
CA ASP A 24 11.27 -6.98 18.14
C ASP A 24 11.72 -6.60 16.72
N TYR A 25 10.78 -6.27 15.82
CA TYR A 25 11.12 -5.85 14.47
C TYR A 25 11.78 -4.47 14.48
N ASP A 26 12.92 -4.34 13.83
CA ASP A 26 13.62 -3.06 13.71
C ASP A 26 12.89 -2.13 12.74
N ILE A 27 12.28 -1.09 13.31
CA ILE A 27 11.57 -0.03 12.59
C ILE A 27 12.37 1.29 12.55
N SER A 28 13.67 1.26 12.82
CA SER A 28 14.53 2.45 12.82
C SER A 28 14.52 3.20 11.48
N GLU A 29 14.42 2.47 10.38
CA GLU A 29 14.35 2.99 9.01
C GLU A 29 12.94 3.45 8.60
N PHE A 30 11.92 3.33 9.46
CA PHE A 30 10.57 3.77 9.13
C PHE A 30 10.47 5.29 9.26
N ASP A 31 9.84 5.90 8.26
CA ASP A 31 9.49 7.31 8.25
C ASP A 31 8.40 7.61 9.28
N GLU A 32 8.02 8.89 9.37
CA GLU A 32 6.96 9.37 10.25
C GLU A 32 5.84 10.01 9.44
N VAL A 33 4.59 9.60 9.70
CA VAL A 33 3.40 10.15 9.05
C VAL A 33 2.38 10.62 10.07
N GLN A 34 1.68 11.71 9.76
CA GLN A 34 0.58 12.20 10.57
C GLN A 34 -0.67 11.36 10.34
N VAL A 35 -1.34 10.95 11.41
CA VAL A 35 -2.61 10.22 11.32
C VAL A 35 -3.72 11.03 12.00
N PRO A 36 -4.85 11.31 11.29
CA PRO A 36 -5.16 10.89 9.91
C PRO A 36 -4.55 11.81 8.83
N GLN A 37 -4.04 11.23 7.75
CA GLN A 37 -3.59 11.93 6.53
C GLN A 37 -3.61 10.94 5.34
N HIS A 38 -3.85 11.44 4.13
CA HIS A 38 -3.59 10.69 2.91
C HIS A 38 -2.07 10.60 2.65
N ILE A 39 -1.56 9.41 2.32
CA ILE A 39 -0.13 9.18 2.13
C ILE A 39 0.42 9.96 0.93
N GLU A 40 -0.42 10.22 -0.07
CA GLU A 40 -0.14 11.04 -1.25
C GLU A 40 0.16 12.50 -0.86
N LEU A 41 -0.53 13.00 0.17
CA LEU A 41 -0.27 14.33 0.71
C LEU A 41 0.95 14.36 1.65
N ALA A 42 1.39 13.20 2.13
CA ALA A 42 2.63 13.05 2.89
C ALA A 42 3.86 12.84 1.99
N GLY A 43 3.69 12.85 0.66
CA GLY A 43 4.77 12.72 -0.32
C GLY A 43 5.01 11.30 -0.83
N TYR A 44 4.16 10.34 -0.47
CA TYR A 44 4.24 8.97 -0.95
C TYR A 44 3.28 8.71 -2.09
N ASP A 45 3.73 8.05 -3.15
CA ASP A 45 2.92 7.75 -4.32
C ASP A 45 2.36 9.00 -5.04
N LYS A 46 1.27 8.87 -5.81
CA LYS A 46 0.74 9.93 -6.66
C LYS A 46 -0.75 10.13 -6.43
N ILE A 47 -1.18 11.38 -6.47
CA ILE A 47 -2.62 11.70 -6.46
C ILE A 47 -3.21 11.31 -7.81
N HIS A 48 -4.26 10.49 -7.77
CA HIS A 48 -5.01 10.08 -8.95
C HIS A 48 -6.36 10.82 -9.03
N TYR A 49 -6.63 11.46 -10.17
CA TYR A 49 -7.93 12.03 -10.48
C TYR A 49 -8.45 11.43 -11.79
N ILE A 50 -9.62 10.80 -11.72
CA ILE A 50 -10.25 10.08 -12.82
C ILE A 50 -11.76 10.33 -12.76
N ASN A 51 -12.39 10.50 -13.92
CA ASN A 51 -13.82 10.79 -14.00
C ASN A 51 -14.66 9.49 -14.05
N THR A 52 -14.33 8.58 -14.97
CA THR A 52 -15.17 7.41 -15.30
C THR A 52 -14.44 6.07 -15.34
N MET A 53 -13.15 6.05 -15.68
CA MET A 53 -12.35 4.83 -15.77
C MET A 53 -11.67 4.51 -14.45
N TYR A 54 -11.35 3.25 -14.17
CA TYR A 54 -10.51 2.90 -13.03
C TYR A 54 -9.04 3.32 -13.25
N PRO A 55 -8.26 3.60 -12.18
CA PRO A 55 -6.88 4.07 -12.30
C PRO A 55 -5.93 3.12 -13.03
N TRP A 56 -6.28 1.83 -13.09
CA TRP A 56 -5.49 0.79 -13.75
C TRP A 56 -5.96 0.46 -15.17
N GLU A 57 -7.14 0.94 -15.60
CA GLU A 57 -7.68 0.62 -16.93
C GLU A 57 -6.78 1.17 -18.05
N GLY A 58 -6.47 0.32 -19.04
CA GLY A 58 -5.61 0.67 -20.17
C GLY A 58 -4.10 0.68 -19.89
N HIS A 59 -3.69 0.65 -18.61
CA HIS A 59 -2.29 0.60 -18.20
C HIS A 59 -1.89 -0.78 -17.68
N GLU A 60 -2.78 -1.43 -16.94
CA GLU A 60 -2.52 -2.72 -16.32
C GLU A 60 -3.74 -3.63 -16.43
N TYR A 61 -3.51 -4.86 -16.87
CA TYR A 61 -4.56 -5.87 -16.87
C TYR A 61 -4.81 -6.36 -15.45
N ARG A 62 -5.96 -6.00 -14.88
CA ARG A 62 -6.39 -6.44 -13.54
C ARG A 62 -7.78 -7.04 -13.58
N ARG A 63 -8.00 -8.13 -12.83
CA ARG A 63 -9.33 -8.72 -12.62
C ARG A 63 -9.69 -8.81 -11.12
N PRO A 64 -10.95 -8.55 -10.75
CA PRO A 64 -11.42 -8.79 -9.38
C PRO A 64 -11.25 -10.25 -8.96
N ALA A 65 -10.83 -10.46 -7.71
CA ALA A 65 -10.75 -11.79 -7.12
C ALA A 65 -12.14 -12.47 -7.16
N GLY A 66 -12.17 -13.74 -7.56
CA GLY A 66 -13.41 -14.53 -7.68
C GLY A 66 -14.07 -14.51 -9.06
N THR A 67 -13.53 -13.76 -10.03
CA THR A 67 -14.02 -13.78 -11.41
C THR A 67 -13.24 -14.80 -12.24
N CYS A 68 -13.94 -15.78 -12.83
CA CYS A 68 -13.41 -16.71 -13.84
C CYS A 68 -12.36 -17.77 -13.39
N ASN A 69 -12.32 -18.21 -12.13
CA ASN A 69 -11.38 -19.26 -11.65
C ASN A 69 -9.89 -19.00 -11.99
N HIS A 70 -9.50 -17.76 -12.26
CA HIS A 70 -8.11 -17.43 -12.59
C HIS A 70 -7.26 -17.39 -11.33
N ILE A 71 -6.16 -18.13 -11.37
CA ILE A 71 -5.08 -18.14 -10.38
C ILE A 71 -3.83 -17.67 -11.11
N GLY A 72 -3.36 -16.44 -10.85
CA GLY A 72 -2.13 -15.93 -11.46
C GLY A 72 -2.11 -14.44 -11.80
N GLU A 73 -1.30 -14.11 -12.81
CA GLU A 73 -0.97 -12.76 -13.28
C GLU A 73 -2.24 -11.94 -13.58
N GLY A 74 -2.40 -10.79 -12.92
CA GLY A 74 -3.60 -9.93 -13.00
C GLY A 74 -4.50 -9.93 -11.77
N MET A 75 -4.19 -10.70 -10.71
CA MET A 75 -4.79 -10.51 -9.38
C MET A 75 -4.18 -9.27 -8.67
N PHE A 76 -5.01 -8.50 -7.97
CA PHE A 76 -4.57 -7.29 -7.25
C PHE A 76 -3.42 -7.52 -6.25
N SER A 77 -3.41 -8.68 -5.58
CA SER A 77 -2.35 -9.05 -4.63
C SER A 77 -1.01 -9.36 -5.30
N GLU A 78 -1.05 -9.80 -6.55
CA GLU A 78 0.12 -10.20 -7.34
C GLU A 78 0.64 -9.07 -8.24
N ALA A 79 -0.04 -7.92 -8.25
CA ALA A 79 0.30 -6.79 -9.11
C ALA A 79 1.71 -6.24 -8.80
N SER A 80 2.44 -5.91 -9.86
CA SER A 80 3.78 -5.33 -9.77
C SER A 80 3.77 -3.94 -9.12
N TYR A 81 2.68 -3.19 -9.29
CA TYR A 81 2.42 -1.90 -8.65
C TYR A 81 1.13 -1.98 -7.85
N ASN A 82 1.20 -1.96 -6.52
CA ASN A 82 0.05 -1.91 -5.64
C ASN A 82 0.46 -1.21 -4.32
N PRO A 83 0.56 0.13 -4.33
CA PRO A 83 1.02 0.93 -3.20
C PRO A 83 0.46 0.44 -1.86
N THR A 84 1.35 0.05 -0.96
CA THR A 84 1.01 -0.53 0.35
C THR A 84 1.74 0.27 1.44
N GLY A 85 1.01 0.67 2.48
CA GLY A 85 1.56 1.36 3.64
C GLY A 85 1.49 0.52 4.91
N SER A 86 2.62 0.37 5.61
CA SER A 86 2.70 -0.27 6.93
C SER A 86 2.76 0.80 8.02
N TYR A 87 1.89 0.71 9.03
CA TYR A 87 1.79 1.68 10.12
C TYR A 87 2.09 1.01 11.48
N VAL A 88 2.92 1.64 12.31
CA VAL A 88 3.27 1.16 13.65
C VAL A 88 3.12 2.28 14.67
N ARG A 89 2.52 1.95 15.83
CA ARG A 89 2.44 2.84 16.99
C ARG A 89 2.42 2.04 18.29
N PHE A 90 3.25 2.46 19.23
CA PHE A 90 3.27 1.95 20.60
C PHE A 90 2.33 2.78 21.49
N PHE A 91 1.72 2.15 22.49
CA PHE A 91 0.78 2.76 23.43
C PHE A 91 1.00 2.26 24.84
#